data_AF-A0AA38RGN8-F1
#
_entry.id   AF-A0AA38RGN8-F1
#
_cell.length_a   1.000
_cell.length_b   1.000
_cell.length_c   1.000
_cell.angle_alpha   90.00
_cell.angle_beta   90.00
_cell.angle_gamma   90.00
#
_symmetry.space_group_name_H-M   'P 1'
#
loop_
_entity.id
_entity.type
_entity.pdbx_description
1 polymer ?
#
loop_
_entity_poly.entity_id
_entity_poly.type
_entity_poly.pdbx_seq_one_letter_code
_entity_poly.pdbx_strand_id
1 'polypeptide(L)'
;MDDWEWVLWTDDDNLELVRRYFPWLEDTFASLPGDIYRADLARNLYMYLFGGVYIDLDTECLRPTSAALDALHVSHAATDASNTTVRGGAEHQRQVAMFGRMGNDANFQHSIPNAWMAAPPGHPFFLMPLVAAKAAIAEGRSLLHKLWHYWPSAEQMTGPIALRKAIRQYQTRGLGLEVRRLAAVGPFAAARPQDLRNDLVLLDDFWVYPFNWRKADLRAICSVEKEGFDAERCKAMLETSEKGSISITYWSHTHRGKGVDEHNIGTLNQED
;
A
#
# COMPACT_ATOMS: atom_id res chain seq x y z
N MET A 1 25.23 4.69 2.77
CA MET A 1 23.82 4.62 2.30
C MET A 1 23.18 3.57 3.18
N ASP A 2 22.88 3.88 4.45
CA ASP A 2 22.78 2.82 5.48
C ASP A 2 21.74 3.11 6.58
N ASP A 3 20.54 3.57 6.22
CA ASP A 3 19.50 3.89 7.22
C ASP A 3 18.19 3.06 7.08
N TRP A 4 18.17 1.99 6.26
CA TRP A 4 16.97 1.14 6.08
C TRP A 4 17.20 -0.31 6.52
N GLU A 5 16.24 -0.85 7.29
CA GLU A 5 16.09 -2.28 7.53
C GLU A 5 15.11 -2.86 6.50
N TRP A 6 15.55 -3.88 5.77
CA TRP A 6 14.75 -4.54 4.73
C TRP A 6 14.19 -5.86 5.27
N VAL A 7 12.88 -6.06 5.10
CA VAL A 7 12.19 -7.28 5.52
C VAL A 7 11.39 -7.86 4.37
N LEU A 8 11.67 -9.11 4.02
CA LEU A 8 10.89 -9.90 3.06
C LEU A 8 9.96 -10.83 3.83
N TRP A 9 8.69 -10.84 3.46
CA TRP A 9 7.64 -11.60 4.14
C TRP A 9 7.17 -12.76 3.26
N THR A 10 7.24 -13.98 3.80
CA THR A 10 6.68 -15.18 3.17
C THR A 10 5.22 -15.37 3.57
N ASP A 11 4.51 -16.27 2.88
CA ASP A 11 3.13 -16.63 3.23
C ASP A 11 3.03 -17.22 4.66
N ASP A 12 4.04 -17.96 5.10
CA ASP A 12 4.12 -18.52 6.45
C ASP A 12 4.32 -17.42 7.49
N ASP A 13 5.20 -16.44 7.21
CA ASP A 13 5.39 -15.28 8.09
C ASP A 13 4.09 -14.49 8.24
N ASN A 14 3.31 -14.35 7.16
CA ASN A 14 2.04 -13.64 7.16
C ASN A 14 1.02 -14.32 8.08
N LEU A 15 0.92 -15.64 7.99
CA LEU A 15 0.02 -16.42 8.84
C LEU A 15 0.44 -16.33 10.31
N GLU A 16 1.73 -16.43 10.61
CA GLU A 16 2.24 -16.32 11.97
C GLU A 16 2.02 -14.92 12.55
N LEU A 17 2.22 -13.87 11.74
CA LEU A 17 1.95 -12.50 12.13
C LEU A 17 0.46 -12.29 12.47
N VAL A 18 -0.46 -12.88 11.70
CA VAL A 18 -1.89 -12.85 12.01
C VAL A 18 -2.18 -13.57 13.31
N ARG A 19 -1.69 -14.80 13.50
CA ARG A 19 -1.91 -15.59 14.73
C ARG A 19 -1.45 -14.85 15.98
N ARG A 20 -0.27 -14.22 15.90
CA ARG A 20 0.36 -13.58 17.04
C ARG A 20 -0.25 -12.22 17.38
N TYR A 21 -0.53 -11.38 16.39
CA TYR A 21 -0.89 -9.98 16.62
C TYR A 21 -2.35 -9.65 16.28
N PHE A 22 -3.01 -10.48 15.48
CA PHE A 22 -4.40 -10.29 15.04
C PHE A 22 -5.22 -11.59 15.14
N PRO A 23 -5.27 -12.27 16.31
CA PRO A 23 -5.97 -13.55 16.43
C PRO A 23 -7.47 -13.46 16.07
N TRP A 24 -8.07 -12.28 16.20
CA TRP A 24 -9.45 -12.02 15.78
C TRP A 24 -9.67 -12.07 14.26
N LEU A 25 -8.59 -12.04 13.46
CA LEU A 25 -8.59 -12.07 12.01
C LEU A 25 -8.17 -13.45 11.45
N GLU A 26 -7.63 -14.36 12.25
CA GLU A 26 -7.06 -15.63 11.78
C GLU A 26 -8.03 -16.44 10.91
N ASP A 27 -9.26 -16.66 11.38
CA ASP A 27 -10.30 -17.39 10.65
C ASP A 27 -10.67 -16.69 9.32
N THR A 28 -10.66 -15.35 9.30
CA THR A 28 -10.89 -14.58 8.07
C THR A 28 -9.73 -14.78 7.10
N PHE A 29 -8.49 -14.64 7.57
CA PHE A 29 -7.29 -14.73 6.76
C PHE A 29 -7.13 -16.12 6.13
N ALA A 30 -7.38 -17.17 6.92
CA ALA A 30 -7.39 -18.56 6.46
C ALA A 30 -8.52 -18.85 5.45
N SER A 31 -9.64 -18.12 5.54
CA SER A 31 -10.77 -18.27 4.62
C SER A 31 -10.65 -17.49 3.32
N LEU A 32 -9.59 -16.70 3.13
CA LEU A 32 -9.40 -15.94 1.90
C LEU A 32 -9.22 -16.89 0.69
N PRO A 33 -9.82 -16.58 -0.48
CA PRO A 33 -9.88 -17.52 -1.60
C PRO A 33 -8.54 -17.95 -2.21
N GLY A 34 -7.46 -17.19 -2.00
CA GLY A 34 -6.14 -17.52 -2.54
C GLY A 34 -5.03 -16.62 -2.01
N ASP A 35 -3.78 -16.94 -2.36
CA ASP A 35 -2.59 -16.30 -1.78
C ASP A 35 -2.49 -14.82 -2.12
N ILE A 36 -2.90 -14.41 -3.33
CA ILE A 36 -2.96 -12.99 -3.68
C ILE A 36 -3.87 -12.18 -2.76
N TYR A 37 -4.98 -12.76 -2.28
CA TYR A 37 -5.85 -12.09 -1.32
C TYR A 37 -5.15 -11.92 0.04
N ARG A 38 -4.42 -12.95 0.46
CA ARG A 38 -3.65 -12.96 1.72
C ARG A 38 -2.51 -11.95 1.65
N ALA A 39 -1.73 -11.95 0.58
CA ALA A 39 -0.66 -10.99 0.34
C ALA A 39 -1.21 -9.56 0.34
N ASP A 40 -2.25 -9.27 -0.47
CA ASP A 40 -2.95 -7.98 -0.48
C ASP A 40 -3.36 -7.49 0.92
N LEU A 41 -3.93 -8.39 1.72
CA LEU A 41 -4.37 -8.05 3.07
C LEU A 41 -3.19 -7.87 4.03
N ALA A 42 -2.15 -8.70 3.92
CA ALA A 42 -0.97 -8.70 4.78
C ALA A 42 -0.19 -7.38 4.72
N ARG A 43 -0.15 -6.72 3.55
CA ARG A 43 0.44 -5.38 3.40
C ARG A 43 -0.09 -4.39 4.46
N ASN A 44 -1.39 -4.46 4.76
CA ASN A 44 -2.00 -3.60 5.78
C ASN A 44 -1.59 -3.98 7.20
N LEU A 45 -1.30 -5.26 7.46
CA LEU A 45 -0.81 -5.72 8.76
C LEU A 45 0.58 -5.16 9.04
N TYR A 46 1.49 -5.20 8.05
CA TYR A 46 2.83 -4.63 8.19
C TYR A 46 2.75 -3.14 8.45
N MET A 47 1.96 -2.41 7.65
CA MET A 47 1.81 -0.97 7.80
C MET A 47 1.20 -0.58 9.15
N TYR A 48 0.30 -1.41 9.71
CA TYR A 48 -0.25 -1.14 11.05
C TYR A 48 0.77 -1.42 12.16
N LEU A 49 1.52 -2.53 12.10
CA LEU A 49 2.44 -2.93 13.18
C LEU A 49 3.80 -2.22 13.13
N PHE A 50 4.37 -2.08 11.94
CA PHE A 50 5.74 -1.60 11.77
C PHE A 50 5.78 -0.21 11.16
N GLY A 51 4.79 0.14 10.33
CA GLY A 51 4.86 1.35 9.53
C GLY A 51 6.01 1.27 8.52
N GLY A 52 6.71 2.38 8.34
CA GLY A 52 7.80 2.48 7.37
C GLY A 52 7.27 2.64 5.95
N VAL A 53 7.88 1.92 5.01
CA VAL A 53 7.50 1.92 3.59
C VAL A 53 7.25 0.46 3.18
N TYR A 54 6.07 0.21 2.63
CA TYR A 54 5.78 -1.01 1.90
C TYR A 54 6.00 -0.76 0.40
N ILE A 55 6.62 -1.73 -0.28
CA ILE A 55 6.82 -1.71 -1.73
C ILE A 55 6.77 -3.14 -2.30
N ASP A 56 6.13 -3.33 -3.47
CA ASP A 56 6.16 -4.60 -4.20
C ASP A 56 7.55 -4.86 -4.80
N LEU A 57 7.92 -6.14 -4.95
CA LEU A 57 9.26 -6.56 -5.41
C LEU A 57 9.56 -6.21 -6.88
N ASP A 58 8.55 -5.92 -7.69
CA ASP A 58 8.71 -5.52 -9.09
C ASP A 58 8.72 -4.00 -9.29
N THR A 59 9.17 -3.28 -8.26
CA THR A 59 9.30 -1.82 -8.27
C THR A 59 10.75 -1.40 -8.37
N GLU A 60 11.09 -0.63 -9.40
CA GLU A 60 12.40 0.01 -9.54
C GLU A 60 12.44 1.28 -8.67
N CYS A 61 13.44 1.35 -7.79
CA CYS A 61 13.71 2.52 -6.96
C CYS A 61 14.56 3.52 -7.74
N LEU A 62 13.99 4.70 -8.02
CA LEU A 62 14.70 5.76 -8.77
C LEU A 62 15.39 6.76 -7.84
N ARG A 63 14.81 6.99 -6.65
CA ARG A 63 15.33 7.90 -5.63
C ARG A 63 14.95 7.42 -4.23
N PRO A 64 15.66 7.85 -3.18
CA PRO A 64 15.25 7.58 -1.81
C PRO A 64 13.82 8.06 -1.54
N THR A 65 13.02 7.23 -0.86
CA THR A 65 11.64 7.61 -0.47
C THR A 65 11.61 8.87 0.40
N SER A 66 12.67 9.14 1.16
CA SER A 66 12.81 10.38 1.95
C SER A 66 12.64 11.64 1.10
N ALA A 67 13.00 11.63 -0.19
CA ALA A 67 12.81 12.77 -1.08
C ALA A 67 11.33 13.19 -1.21
N ALA A 68 10.40 12.23 -1.27
CA ALA A 68 8.97 12.52 -1.30
C ALA A 68 8.46 12.98 0.08
N LEU A 69 8.96 12.40 1.16
CA LEU A 69 8.59 12.76 2.54
C LEU A 69 8.99 14.20 2.87
N ASP A 70 10.21 14.58 2.48
CA ASP A 70 10.76 15.92 2.69
C ASP A 70 9.97 16.97 1.89
N ALA A 71 9.65 16.68 0.63
CA ALA A 71 8.85 17.56 -0.23
C ALA A 71 7.44 17.84 0.33
N LEU A 72 6.90 16.92 1.15
CA LEU A 72 5.58 17.04 1.77
C LEU A 72 5.62 17.58 3.20
N HIS A 73 6.81 17.97 3.69
CA HIS A 73 7.05 18.40 5.07
C HIS A 73 6.47 17.43 6.10
N VAL A 74 6.59 16.12 5.86
CA VAL A 74 6.17 15.11 6.82
C VAL A 74 7.35 14.82 7.73
N SER A 75 7.23 15.23 8.99
CA SER A 75 8.26 15.04 10.00
C SER A 75 8.61 13.54 10.11
N HIS A 76 9.90 13.23 9.96
CA HIS A 76 10.46 11.90 10.24
C HIS A 76 10.32 11.63 11.74
N ALA A 77 9.17 11.09 12.15
CA ALA A 77 8.91 10.77 13.54
C ALA A 77 9.58 9.43 13.91
N ALA A 78 10.91 9.36 13.79
CA ALA A 78 11.71 8.25 14.31
C ALA A 78 13.21 8.59 14.33
N THR A 79 13.67 9.57 15.12
CA THR A 79 15.06 9.56 15.64
C THR A 79 15.33 10.48 16.83
N ASP A 80 14.66 11.62 17.01
CA ASP A 80 15.07 12.55 18.07
C ASP A 80 14.16 12.52 19.30
N ALA A 81 14.39 11.51 20.16
CA ALA A 81 13.95 11.54 21.56
C ALA A 81 14.82 12.47 22.45
N SER A 82 15.70 13.28 21.87
CA SER A 82 16.57 14.20 22.60
C SER A 82 16.63 15.55 21.92
N ASN A 83 16.11 16.58 22.62
CA ASN A 83 16.12 18.01 22.31
C ASN A 83 15.07 18.53 21.32
N THR A 84 13.88 18.83 21.83
CA THR A 84 13.06 19.91 21.25
C THR A 84 12.62 20.88 22.34
N THR A 85 13.53 21.77 22.72
CA THR A 85 13.16 23.09 23.27
C THR A 85 13.17 24.11 22.15
N VAL A 86 12.12 24.14 21.32
CA VAL A 86 11.75 25.35 20.57
C VAL A 86 10.23 25.49 20.60
N ARG A 87 9.79 26.65 21.08
CA ARG A 87 8.41 27.12 21.21
C ARG A 87 7.84 27.45 19.83
N GLY A 88 6.61 27.03 19.55
CA GLY A 88 5.82 27.56 18.44
C GLY A 88 4.50 26.83 18.20
N GLY A 89 3.41 27.29 18.83
CA GLY A 89 2.03 26.97 18.45
C GLY A 89 1.53 25.56 18.84
N ALA A 90 0.27 25.47 19.22
CA ALA A 90 -0.43 24.19 19.43
C ALA A 90 -0.72 23.53 18.07
N GLU A 91 0.31 23.08 17.34
CA GLU A 91 0.11 22.13 16.27
C GLU A 91 -0.28 20.80 16.90
N HIS A 92 -1.54 20.41 16.69
CA HIS A 92 -2.02 19.09 17.09
C HIS A 92 -1.12 18.06 16.43
N GLN A 93 -0.62 17.10 17.22
CA GLN A 93 0.21 16.04 16.67
C GLN A 93 -0.58 15.34 15.55
N ARG A 94 0.08 15.13 14.40
CA ARG A 94 -0.51 14.44 13.26
C ARG A 94 0.38 13.27 12.87
N GLN A 95 -0.24 12.15 12.55
CA GLN A 95 0.38 11.08 11.80
C GLN A 95 -0.26 10.98 10.42
N VAL A 96 0.56 10.68 9.41
CA VAL A 96 0.16 10.69 8.01
C VAL A 96 0.42 9.32 7.40
N ALA A 97 -0.60 8.75 6.75
CA ALA A 97 -0.42 7.62 5.83
C ALA A 97 -0.49 8.10 4.38
N MET A 98 0.47 7.67 3.57
CA MET A 98 0.69 8.10 2.20
C MET A 98 0.48 6.96 1.22
N PHE A 99 -0.12 7.29 0.07
CA PHE A 99 -0.35 6.36 -1.01
C PHE A 99 -0.01 7.01 -2.36
N GLY A 100 0.61 6.24 -3.25
CA GLY A 100 0.78 6.66 -4.64
C GLY A 100 -0.53 6.57 -5.42
N ARG A 101 -0.61 7.26 -6.55
CA ARG A 101 -1.74 7.14 -7.49
C ARG A 101 -1.29 7.12 -8.95
N MET A 102 -2.13 6.57 -9.82
CA MET A 102 -1.97 6.60 -11.26
C MET A 102 -2.94 7.59 -11.90
N GLY A 103 -2.39 8.67 -12.45
CA GLY A 103 -3.17 9.73 -13.07
C GLY A 103 -4.16 10.41 -12.11
N ASN A 104 -5.09 11.15 -12.72
CA ASN A 104 -6.07 11.98 -12.00
C ASN A 104 -7.52 11.54 -12.28
N ASP A 105 -7.70 10.42 -12.98
CA ASP A 105 -9.02 9.91 -13.36
C ASP A 105 -9.75 9.31 -12.16
N ALA A 106 -10.74 10.04 -11.64
CA ALA A 106 -11.57 9.62 -10.53
C ALA A 106 -12.43 8.37 -10.84
N ASN A 107 -12.61 7.98 -12.09
CA ASN A 107 -13.37 6.79 -12.49
C ASN A 107 -12.50 5.55 -12.67
N PHE A 108 -11.18 5.70 -12.71
CA PHE A 108 -10.28 4.56 -12.78
C PHE A 108 -10.26 3.84 -11.43
N GLN A 109 -10.77 2.60 -11.40
CA GLN A 109 -10.92 1.84 -10.15
C GLN A 109 -9.56 1.41 -9.56
N HIS A 110 -8.55 1.19 -10.42
CA HIS A 110 -7.19 0.85 -10.03
C HIS A 110 -6.29 2.08 -9.91
N SER A 111 -6.85 3.29 -9.83
CA SER A 111 -6.07 4.55 -9.78
C SER A 111 -5.18 4.69 -8.54
N ILE A 112 -5.31 3.80 -7.54
CA ILE A 112 -4.48 3.77 -6.34
C ILE A 112 -4.01 2.33 -6.17
N PRO A 113 -2.87 1.95 -6.75
CA PRO A 113 -2.27 0.65 -6.49
C PRO A 113 -1.89 0.50 -5.00
N ASN A 114 -1.99 -0.73 -4.49
CA ASN A 114 -1.55 -1.10 -3.14
C ASN A 114 -0.10 -1.60 -3.09
N ALA A 115 0.66 -1.38 -4.17
CA ALA A 115 2.04 -1.82 -4.34
C ALA A 115 3.07 -0.87 -3.68
N TRP A 116 2.62 0.25 -3.11
CA TRP A 116 3.47 1.20 -2.40
C TRP A 116 2.64 1.98 -1.38
N MET A 117 3.10 2.03 -0.13
CA MET A 117 2.47 2.76 0.97
C MET A 117 3.53 3.23 1.96
N ALA A 118 3.32 4.38 2.62
CA ALA A 118 4.21 4.84 3.68
C ALA A 118 3.42 5.40 4.87
N ALA A 119 3.79 5.06 6.10
CA ALA A 119 3.12 5.56 7.31
C ALA A 119 3.93 5.26 8.57
N PRO A 120 3.73 6.00 9.69
CA PRO A 120 4.20 5.55 10.98
C PRO A 120 3.39 4.34 11.49
N PRO A 121 3.96 3.52 12.39
CA PRO A 121 3.23 2.41 13.00
C PRO A 121 2.00 2.90 13.78
N GLY A 122 0.96 2.06 13.79
CA GLY A 122 -0.26 2.30 14.54
C GLY A 122 -1.27 3.23 13.87
N HIS A 123 -1.06 3.63 12.61
CA HIS A 123 -2.03 4.42 11.86
C HIS A 123 -3.34 3.61 11.65
N PRO A 124 -4.48 4.01 12.26
CA PRO A 124 -5.69 3.18 12.36
C PRO A 124 -6.40 2.94 11.02
N PHE A 125 -6.06 3.71 9.98
CA PHE A 125 -6.55 3.46 8.62
C PHE A 125 -6.29 2.02 8.16
N PHE A 126 -5.12 1.45 8.45
CA PHE A 126 -4.74 0.12 7.99
C PHE A 126 -5.57 -1.02 8.60
N LEU A 127 -6.38 -0.73 9.63
CA LEU A 127 -7.37 -1.69 10.14
C LEU A 127 -8.67 -1.70 9.29
N MET A 128 -8.94 -0.67 8.49
CA MET A 128 -10.16 -0.60 7.67
C MET A 128 -10.22 -1.72 6.62
N PRO A 129 -9.17 -2.01 5.83
CA PRO A 129 -9.20 -3.12 4.87
C PRO A 129 -9.36 -4.48 5.56
N LEU A 130 -8.78 -4.66 6.76
CA LEU A 130 -8.91 -5.90 7.55
C LEU A 130 -10.37 -6.14 7.98
N VAL A 131 -11.03 -5.10 8.51
CA VAL A 131 -12.44 -5.17 8.90
C VAL A 131 -13.34 -5.38 7.68
N ALA A 132 -13.02 -4.75 6.54
CA ALA A 132 -13.76 -4.96 5.30
C ALA A 132 -13.65 -6.40 4.78
N ALA A 133 -12.44 -6.99 4.80
CA ALA A 133 -12.23 -8.39 4.42
C ALA A 133 -12.97 -9.35 5.35
N LYS A 134 -12.94 -9.11 6.67
CA LYS A 134 -13.71 -9.87 7.66
C LYS A 134 -15.21 -9.82 7.39
N ALA A 135 -15.75 -8.64 7.09
CA ALA A 135 -17.16 -8.49 6.73
C ALA A 135 -17.52 -9.26 5.45
N ALA A 136 -16.66 -9.20 4.42
CA ALA A 136 -16.87 -9.92 3.16
C ALA A 136 -16.85 -11.45 3.35
N ILE A 137 -15.93 -11.99 4.17
CA ILE A 137 -15.93 -13.43 4.52
C ILE A 137 -17.19 -13.82 5.30
N ALA A 138 -17.61 -13.01 6.27
CA ALA A 138 -18.81 -13.28 7.07
C ALA A 138 -20.09 -13.27 6.21
N GLU A 139 -20.21 -12.30 5.30
CA GLU A 139 -21.32 -12.22 4.33
C GLU A 139 -21.35 -13.47 3.43
N GLY A 140 -20.19 -13.91 2.95
CA GLY A 140 -20.06 -15.09 2.12
C GLY A 140 -20.47 -16.41 2.78
N ARG A 141 -20.42 -16.49 4.11
CA ARG A 141 -20.85 -17.66 4.88
C ARG A 141 -22.36 -17.71 5.10
N SER A 142 -23.10 -16.64 4.83
CA SER A 142 -24.55 -16.55 5.03
C SER A 142 -25.32 -17.56 4.16
N LEU A 143 -26.30 -18.24 4.77
CA LEU A 143 -27.13 -19.28 4.12
C LEU A 143 -27.82 -18.79 2.84
N LEU A 144 -28.21 -17.51 2.78
CA LEU A 144 -28.82 -16.89 1.60
C LEU A 144 -27.83 -16.72 0.45
N HIS A 145 -26.54 -16.54 0.74
CA HIS A 145 -25.49 -16.35 -0.26
C HIS A 145 -24.95 -17.67 -0.83
N LYS A 146 -25.02 -18.78 -0.07
CA LYS A 146 -24.50 -20.10 -0.50
C LYS A 146 -25.11 -20.63 -1.81
N LEU A 147 -26.31 -20.20 -2.17
CA LEU A 147 -27.00 -20.67 -3.38
C LEU A 147 -26.46 -20.03 -4.68
N TRP A 148 -25.75 -18.90 -4.60
CA TRP A 148 -25.31 -18.11 -5.76
C TRP A 148 -23.93 -17.47 -5.58
N HIS A 149 -23.10 -18.00 -4.67
CA HIS A 149 -21.93 -17.26 -4.19
C HIS A 149 -20.82 -17.14 -5.25
N TYR A 150 -20.61 -15.92 -5.73
CA TYR A 150 -19.39 -15.53 -6.43
C TYR A 150 -18.53 -14.68 -5.49
N TRP A 151 -17.27 -15.07 -5.27
CA TRP A 151 -16.32 -14.26 -4.51
C TRP A 151 -15.89 -13.05 -5.33
N PRO A 152 -15.83 -11.83 -4.75
CA PRO A 152 -15.21 -10.70 -5.43
C PRO A 152 -13.76 -11.02 -5.81
N SER A 153 -13.23 -10.37 -6.85
CA SER A 153 -11.81 -10.54 -7.21
C SER A 153 -10.88 -10.07 -6.09
N ALA A 154 -9.62 -10.52 -6.11
CA ALA A 154 -8.59 -10.07 -5.15
C ALA A 154 -8.52 -8.54 -5.11
N GLU A 155 -8.48 -7.92 -6.29
CA GLU A 155 -8.47 -6.46 -6.42
C GLU A 155 -9.64 -5.76 -5.70
N GLN A 156 -10.83 -6.35 -5.79
CA GLN A 156 -12.07 -5.82 -5.18
C GLN A 156 -12.17 -6.06 -3.67
N MET A 157 -11.62 -7.17 -3.18
CA MET A 157 -11.77 -7.60 -1.80
C MET A 157 -10.64 -7.12 -0.89
N THR A 158 -9.40 -7.22 -1.37
CA THR A 158 -8.18 -6.99 -0.58
C THR A 158 -7.17 -6.08 -1.29
N GLY A 159 -7.23 -6.00 -2.61
CA GLY A 159 -6.25 -5.31 -3.45
C GLY A 159 -6.57 -3.82 -3.74
N PRO A 160 -6.15 -3.27 -4.89
CA PRO A 160 -6.15 -1.83 -5.14
C PRO A 160 -7.55 -1.19 -5.15
N ILE A 161 -8.58 -1.90 -5.61
CA ILE A 161 -9.96 -1.37 -5.60
C ILE A 161 -10.48 -1.30 -4.16
N ALA A 162 -10.15 -2.31 -3.34
CA ALA A 162 -10.48 -2.33 -1.91
C ALA A 162 -9.79 -1.19 -1.16
N LEU A 163 -8.49 -0.99 -1.40
CA LEU A 163 -7.71 0.11 -0.82
C LEU A 163 -8.32 1.47 -1.18
N ARG A 164 -8.58 1.71 -2.47
CA ARG A 164 -9.20 2.97 -2.93
C ARG A 164 -10.58 3.20 -2.29
N LYS A 165 -11.39 2.15 -2.12
CA LYS A 165 -12.68 2.24 -1.43
C LYS A 165 -12.48 2.62 0.04
N ALA A 166 -11.51 2.02 0.73
CA ALA A 166 -11.18 2.35 2.11
C ALA A 166 -10.72 3.82 2.26
N ILE A 167 -9.83 4.30 1.38
CA ILE A 167 -9.36 5.70 1.37
C ILE A 167 -10.54 6.67 1.21
N ARG A 168 -11.42 6.42 0.23
CA ARG A 168 -12.61 7.26 0.02
C ARG A 168 -13.55 7.24 1.22
N GLN A 169 -13.77 6.07 1.81
CA GLN A 169 -14.59 5.96 3.01
C GLN A 169 -13.97 6.73 4.19
N TYR A 170 -12.65 6.63 4.37
CA TYR A 170 -11.94 7.36 5.40
C TYR A 170 -12.05 8.88 5.23
N GLN A 171 -11.81 9.38 4.02
CA GLN A 171 -11.88 10.81 3.72
C GLN A 171 -13.30 11.38 3.89
N THR A 172 -14.34 10.58 3.63
CA THR A 172 -15.74 11.03 3.69
C THR A 172 -16.39 10.83 5.06
N ARG A 173 -16.03 9.77 5.80
CA ARG A 173 -16.72 9.34 7.03
C ARG A 173 -15.80 9.09 8.21
N GLY A 174 -14.48 9.13 8.01
CA GLY A 174 -13.49 8.74 9.01
C GLY A 174 -13.55 7.26 9.38
N LEU A 175 -13.09 6.94 10.59
CA LEU A 175 -13.02 5.57 11.09
C LEU A 175 -14.40 5.02 11.51
N GLY A 176 -14.72 3.83 11.02
CA GLY A 176 -15.86 3.04 11.50
C GLY A 176 -15.74 2.68 12.99
N LEU A 177 -16.87 2.30 13.62
CA LEU A 177 -16.91 1.98 15.05
C LEU A 177 -16.02 0.77 15.41
N GLU A 178 -16.06 -0.30 14.61
CA GLU A 178 -15.24 -1.49 14.85
C GLU A 178 -13.75 -1.17 14.78
N VAL A 179 -13.33 -0.40 13.78
CA VAL A 179 -11.93 0.04 13.65
C VAL A 179 -11.49 0.90 14.84
N ARG A 180 -12.34 1.83 15.30
CA ARG A 180 -12.04 2.63 16.50
C ARG A 180 -11.87 1.76 17.74
N ARG A 181 -12.71 0.74 17.90
CA ARG A 181 -12.60 -0.22 19.02
C ARG A 181 -11.31 -1.03 18.95
N LEU A 182 -10.99 -1.59 17.79
CA LEU A 182 -9.75 -2.33 17.57
C LEU A 182 -8.52 -1.46 17.86
N ALA A 183 -8.51 -0.22 17.38
CA ALA A 183 -7.42 0.70 17.63
C ALA A 183 -7.28 1.12 19.11
N ALA A 184 -8.38 1.10 19.88
CA ALA A 184 -8.40 1.44 21.29
C ALA A 184 -7.94 0.29 22.22
N VAL A 185 -7.90 -0.94 21.73
CA VAL A 185 -7.42 -2.11 22.49
C VAL A 185 -6.19 -2.76 21.86
N GLY A 186 -5.74 -2.24 20.72
CA GLY A 186 -4.58 -2.74 19.98
C GLY A 186 -3.24 -2.34 20.61
N PRO A 187 -2.12 -2.80 20.02
CA PRO A 187 -0.78 -2.62 20.58
C PRO A 187 -0.35 -1.15 20.77
N PHE A 188 -0.98 -0.22 20.04
CA PHE A 188 -0.66 1.22 20.10
C PHE A 188 -1.61 2.03 20.99
N ALA A 189 -2.55 1.39 21.69
CA ALA A 189 -3.57 2.10 22.46
C ALA A 189 -2.98 3.00 23.56
N ALA A 190 -1.99 2.50 24.30
CA ALA A 190 -1.36 3.23 25.41
C ALA A 190 -0.47 4.39 24.96
N ALA A 191 0.11 4.29 23.77
CA ALA A 191 1.06 5.28 23.24
C ALA A 191 0.37 6.41 22.46
N ARG A 192 -0.96 6.34 22.25
CA ARG A 192 -1.68 7.27 21.39
C ARG A 192 -2.16 8.52 22.15
N PRO A 193 -1.69 9.73 21.80
CA PRO A 193 -2.25 10.98 22.32
C PRO A 193 -3.73 11.12 21.96
N GLN A 194 -4.52 11.71 22.87
CA GLN A 194 -5.97 11.87 22.68
C GLN A 194 -6.32 12.83 21.53
N ASP A 195 -5.42 13.76 21.20
CA ASP A 195 -5.55 14.78 20.16
C ASP A 195 -4.82 14.42 18.86
N LEU A 196 -4.24 13.22 18.76
CA LEU A 196 -3.51 12.77 17.57
C LEU A 196 -4.43 12.69 16.35
N ARG A 197 -4.15 13.53 15.35
CA ARG A 197 -4.81 13.50 14.05
C ARG A 197 -4.22 12.41 13.17
N ASN A 198 -5.11 11.77 12.40
CA ASN A 198 -4.77 10.68 11.50
C ASN A 198 -5.14 11.15 10.09
N ASP A 199 -4.15 11.60 9.32
CA ASP A 199 -4.38 12.19 8.01
C ASP A 199 -3.94 11.22 6.90
N LEU A 200 -4.58 11.30 5.74
CA LEU A 200 -4.17 10.56 4.54
C LEU A 200 -3.68 11.53 3.47
N VAL A 201 -2.59 11.18 2.80
CA VAL A 201 -2.07 11.91 1.64
C VAL A 201 -2.05 11.00 0.43
N LEU A 202 -2.62 11.46 -0.68
CA LEU A 202 -2.41 10.86 -1.99
C LEU A 202 -1.34 11.67 -2.70
N LEU A 203 -0.21 11.02 -3.01
CA LEU A 203 0.87 11.63 -3.76
C LEU A 203 0.43 11.95 -5.17
N ASP A 204 1.03 12.98 -5.77
CA ASP A 204 0.84 13.24 -7.19
C ASP A 204 1.31 12.04 -8.03
N ASP A 205 0.74 11.92 -9.23
CA ASP A 205 0.81 10.71 -10.05
C ASP A 205 2.22 10.38 -10.57
N PHE A 206 3.14 11.34 -10.53
CA PHE A 206 4.51 11.14 -10.97
C PHE A 206 5.46 10.62 -9.88
N TRP A 207 5.08 10.67 -8.59
CA TRP A 207 6.00 10.30 -7.52
C TRP A 207 6.31 8.80 -7.53
N VAL A 208 5.25 7.97 -7.48
CA VAL A 208 5.35 6.52 -7.27
C VAL A 208 4.98 5.73 -8.52
N TYR A 209 3.95 6.18 -9.23
CA TYR A 209 3.41 5.48 -10.40
C TYR A 209 3.39 6.38 -11.65
N PRO A 210 4.55 6.90 -12.09
CA PRO A 210 4.63 7.79 -13.25
C PRO A 210 4.08 7.13 -14.52
N PHE A 211 4.20 5.80 -14.62
CA PHE A 211 3.59 5.02 -15.68
C PHE A 211 2.10 4.72 -15.39
N ASN A 212 1.20 5.51 -16.00
CA ASN A 212 -0.23 5.19 -16.00
C ASN A 212 -0.55 4.08 -16.99
N TRP A 213 -0.85 2.90 -16.44
CA TRP A 213 -1.16 1.66 -17.13
C TRP A 213 -2.28 1.72 -18.17
N ARG A 214 -3.19 2.71 -18.11
CA ARG A 214 -4.26 2.86 -19.11
C ARG A 214 -3.82 3.56 -20.39
N LYS A 215 -2.65 4.20 -20.42
CA LYS A 215 -2.16 4.89 -21.61
C LYS A 215 -1.58 3.87 -22.59
N ALA A 216 -2.39 3.51 -23.60
CA ALA A 216 -2.01 2.52 -24.61
C ALA A 216 -0.69 2.86 -25.31
N ASP A 217 -0.46 4.14 -25.62
CA ASP A 217 0.75 4.61 -26.30
C ASP A 217 2.03 4.35 -25.49
N LEU A 218 1.91 4.38 -24.15
CA LEU A 218 3.04 4.10 -23.26
C LEU A 218 3.19 2.61 -23.00
N ARG A 219 2.12 1.81 -23.00
CA ARG A 219 2.20 0.37 -22.73
C ARG A 219 3.15 -0.36 -23.66
N ALA A 220 3.25 0.03 -24.93
CA ALA A 220 4.13 -0.64 -25.89
C ALA A 220 5.62 -0.60 -25.51
N ILE A 221 6.03 0.42 -24.75
CA ILE A 221 7.42 0.70 -24.36
C ILE A 221 7.62 0.43 -22.87
N CYS A 222 6.65 0.79 -22.04
CA CYS A 222 6.77 0.76 -20.58
C CYS A 222 6.30 -0.54 -19.92
N SER A 223 5.62 -1.44 -20.65
CA SER A 223 5.12 -2.68 -20.03
C SER A 223 6.06 -3.84 -20.28
N VAL A 224 6.52 -4.50 -19.21
CA VAL A 224 7.40 -5.69 -19.31
C VAL A 224 6.77 -6.85 -20.07
N GLU A 225 5.44 -6.85 -20.24
CA GLU A 225 4.68 -7.82 -21.03
C GLU A 225 4.80 -7.61 -22.55
N LYS A 226 5.50 -6.57 -23.01
CA LYS A 226 5.60 -6.20 -24.43
C LYS A 226 7.00 -6.47 -24.94
N GLU A 227 7.08 -6.99 -26.16
CA GLU A 227 8.34 -7.19 -26.89
C GLU A 227 9.12 -5.88 -27.07
N GLY A 228 8.42 -4.74 -27.16
CA GLY A 228 9.01 -3.41 -27.28
C GLY A 228 9.43 -2.76 -25.96
N PHE A 229 9.45 -3.52 -24.86
CA PHE A 229 9.82 -3.01 -23.54
C PHE A 229 11.22 -2.38 -23.53
N ASP A 230 11.31 -1.17 -23.01
CA ASP A 230 12.57 -0.43 -22.86
C ASP A 230 12.44 0.49 -21.63
N ALA A 231 13.08 0.09 -20.54
CA ALA A 231 13.01 0.77 -19.24
C ALA A 231 13.56 2.20 -19.31
N GLU A 232 14.72 2.40 -19.93
CA GLU A 232 15.36 3.71 -20.08
C GLU A 232 14.52 4.65 -20.93
N ARG A 233 14.02 4.16 -22.07
CA ARG A 233 13.14 4.94 -22.93
C ARG A 233 11.82 5.25 -22.24
N CYS A 234 11.26 4.31 -21.48
CA CYS A 234 10.06 4.55 -20.68
C CYS A 234 10.29 5.67 -19.65
N LYS A 235 11.38 5.59 -18.87
CA LYS A 235 11.77 6.61 -17.88
C LYS A 235 11.96 7.99 -18.51
N ALA A 236 12.65 8.06 -19.65
CA ALA A 236 12.83 9.29 -20.40
C ALA A 236 11.50 9.88 -20.91
N MET A 237 10.60 9.05 -21.47
CA MET A 237 9.28 9.49 -21.94
C MET A 237 8.36 9.96 -20.82
N LEU A 238 8.54 9.42 -19.62
CA LEU A 238 7.79 9.80 -18.43
C LEU A 238 8.41 11.01 -17.71
N GLU A 239 9.61 11.42 -18.10
CA GLU A 239 10.40 12.49 -17.46
C GLU A 239 10.60 12.20 -15.96
N THR A 240 10.88 10.94 -15.62
CA THR A 240 10.98 10.52 -14.21
C THR A 240 12.11 11.24 -13.48
N SER A 241 13.12 11.70 -14.21
CA SER A 241 14.22 12.45 -13.61
C SER A 241 13.80 13.87 -13.24
N GLU A 242 13.24 14.59 -14.21
CA GLU A 242 12.81 15.98 -14.11
C GLU A 242 11.68 16.15 -13.10
N LYS A 243 10.76 15.17 -13.04
CA LYS A 243 9.63 15.17 -12.10
C LYS A 243 10.01 14.66 -10.71
N GLY A 244 11.23 14.19 -10.51
CA GLY A 244 11.69 13.71 -9.21
C GLY A 244 10.98 12.43 -8.75
N SER A 245 10.53 11.57 -9.67
CA SER A 245 9.92 10.28 -9.34
C SER A 245 10.82 9.48 -8.40
N ILE A 246 10.24 8.87 -7.36
CA ILE A 246 10.95 8.03 -6.39
C ILE A 246 10.96 6.57 -6.81
N SER A 247 9.96 6.14 -7.58
CA SER A 247 9.88 4.78 -8.07
C SER A 247 9.14 4.69 -9.40
N ILE A 248 9.26 3.54 -10.05
CA ILE A 248 8.44 3.14 -11.19
C ILE A 248 8.21 1.63 -11.14
N THR A 249 7.01 1.19 -11.56
CA THR A 249 6.73 -0.22 -11.84
C THR A 249 6.25 -0.34 -13.28
N TYR A 250 6.79 -1.33 -13.99
CA TYR A 250 6.54 -1.57 -15.41
C TYR A 250 5.37 -2.52 -15.66
N TRP A 251 4.52 -2.74 -14.65
CA TRP A 251 3.37 -3.63 -14.70
C TRP A 251 3.74 -5.06 -15.13
N SER A 252 4.07 -5.89 -14.14
CA SER A 252 4.20 -7.33 -14.31
C SER A 252 2.95 -8.03 -13.78
N HIS A 253 2.19 -8.77 -14.60
CA HIS A 253 1.14 -9.66 -14.08
C HIS A 253 1.76 -10.95 -13.50
N THR A 254 2.79 -10.85 -12.66
CA THR A 254 3.52 -11.99 -12.06
C THR A 254 2.63 -13.00 -11.34
N HIS A 255 1.41 -12.62 -10.97
CA HIS A 255 0.39 -13.49 -10.37
C HIS A 255 -0.32 -14.44 -11.37
N ARG A 256 -0.19 -14.22 -12.69
CA ARG A 256 -0.68 -15.12 -13.72
C ARG A 256 0.53 -15.70 -14.43
N GLY A 257 0.94 -16.91 -14.07
CA GLY A 257 2.09 -17.63 -14.67
C GLY A 257 1.99 -17.97 -16.18
N LYS A 258 1.35 -17.12 -16.99
CA LYS A 258 1.32 -17.17 -18.45
C LYS A 258 1.33 -15.73 -18.99
N GLY A 259 2.50 -15.26 -19.43
CA GLY A 259 2.66 -13.96 -20.10
C GLY A 259 3.90 -13.18 -19.70
N VAL A 260 4.66 -13.68 -18.72
CA VAL A 260 5.92 -13.06 -18.30
C VAL A 260 7.02 -13.48 -19.28
N ASP A 261 7.61 -12.53 -19.99
CA ASP A 261 8.89 -12.76 -20.65
C ASP A 261 9.97 -12.75 -19.56
N GLU A 262 10.41 -13.94 -19.14
CA GLU A 262 11.42 -14.13 -18.09
C GLU A 262 12.72 -13.37 -18.40
N HIS A 263 13.00 -13.10 -19.69
CA HIS A 263 14.16 -12.31 -20.12
C HIS A 263 14.05 -10.84 -19.68
N ASN A 264 12.88 -10.22 -19.83
CA ASN A 264 12.68 -8.80 -19.53
C ASN A 264 12.69 -8.51 -18.02
N ILE A 265 12.28 -9.47 -17.19
CA ILE A 265 12.44 -9.37 -15.73
C ILE A 265 13.92 -9.53 -15.35
N GLY A 266 14.64 -10.43 -16.01
CA GLY A 266 16.07 -10.65 -15.77
C GLY A 266 16.93 -9.41 -16.00
N THR A 267 16.58 -8.58 -16.99
CA THR A 267 17.31 -7.33 -17.29
C THR A 267 17.09 -6.22 -16.26
N LEU A 268 15.98 -6.23 -15.51
CA LEU A 268 15.74 -5.25 -14.43
C LEU A 268 16.61 -5.52 -13.18
N ASN A 269 17.07 -6.76 -13.01
CA ASN A 269 17.85 -7.20 -11.85
C ASN A 269 19.38 -7.18 -12.12
N GLN A 270 19.83 -6.63 -13.25
CA GLN A 270 21.25 -6.64 -13.65
C GLN A 270 21.94 -5.28 -13.56
N GLU A 271 21.24 -4.23 -13.14
CA GLU A 271 21.83 -2.90 -12.93
C GLU A 271 21.81 -2.53 -11.44
N ASP A 272 22.64 -3.24 -10.68
CA ASP A 272 23.19 -2.81 -9.37
C ASP A 272 24.70 -2.60 -9.51
#